data_AF-E3EKP1-F1
#
_entry.id   AF-E3EKP1-F1
#
_cell.length_a   1.000
_cell.length_b   1.000
_cell.length_c   1.000
_cell.angle_alpha   90.00
_cell.angle_beta   90.00
_cell.angle_gamma   90.00
#
_symmetry.space_group_name_H-M   'P 1'
#
loop_
_entity.id
_entity.type
_entity.pdbx_description
1 polymer ?
#
loop_
_entity_poly.entity_id
_entity_poly.type
_entity_poly.pdbx_seq_one_letter_code
_entity_poly.pdbx_strand_id
1 'polypeptide(L)'
;MNNNSQIYNKNVMGKVGGLDLVQLSGKEEFVMNARGGKVYKDITKHSYLEIPKAGKVYDALSVGKHGAEPIITVSLNNEIQVFRLPSAFEGWVNQITALSLSGTKMFPGRVEFGKRDDGSEYAEIL
;
A
#
# COMPACT_ATOMS: atom_id res chain seq x y z
N MET A 1 -11.54 26.81 -2.53
CA MET A 1 -10.46 25.80 -2.54
C MET A 1 -10.50 25.08 -1.20
N ASN A 2 -10.75 23.77 -1.18
CA ASN A 2 -11.00 23.03 0.08
C ASN A 2 -9.75 22.96 0.97
N ASN A 3 -9.90 23.32 2.25
CA ASN A 3 -8.85 23.28 3.28
C ASN A 3 -8.11 21.94 3.36
N ASN A 4 -8.78 20.83 3.04
CA ASN A 4 -8.20 19.49 3.13
C ASN A 4 -7.08 19.24 2.11
N SER A 5 -7.13 19.84 0.91
CA SER A 5 -6.05 19.71 -0.09
C SER A 5 -4.81 20.53 0.28
N GLN A 6 -4.97 21.63 1.00
CA GLN A 6 -3.86 22.46 1.48
C GLN A 6 -3.13 21.77 2.64
N ILE A 7 -3.86 21.11 3.55
CA ILE A 7 -3.28 20.30 4.64
C ILE A 7 -2.56 19.07 4.06
N TYR A 8 -3.14 18.43 3.04
CA TYR A 8 -2.53 17.33 2.30
C TYR A 8 -1.16 17.72 1.71
N ASN A 9 -1.10 18.80 0.91
CA ASN A 9 0.14 19.23 0.26
C ASN A 9 1.20 19.74 1.24
N LYS A 10 0.80 20.23 2.42
CA LYS A 10 1.74 20.72 3.45
C LYS A 10 2.47 19.59 4.19
N ASN A 11 1.85 18.41 4.29
CA ASN A 11 2.37 17.31 5.10
C ASN A 11 2.89 16.12 4.28
N VAL A 12 2.51 15.99 3.00
CA VAL A 12 3.09 14.99 2.08
C VAL A 12 4.51 15.43 1.73
N MET A 13 5.50 14.69 2.21
CA MET A 13 6.92 15.01 1.99
C MET A 13 7.49 14.40 0.70
N GLY A 14 6.77 13.46 0.10
CA GLY A 14 7.15 12.84 -1.16
C GLY A 14 6.29 11.63 -1.49
N LYS A 15 6.35 11.23 -2.76
CA LYS A 15 5.75 10.00 -3.27
C LYS A 15 6.85 8.95 -3.41
N VAL A 16 6.80 7.88 -2.63
CA VAL A 16 7.76 6.77 -2.72
C VAL A 16 7.04 5.55 -3.25
N GLY A 17 7.41 5.08 -4.44
CA GLY A 17 6.85 3.88 -5.03
C GLY A 17 5.32 3.89 -5.12
N GLY A 18 4.70 5.03 -5.46
CA GLY A 18 3.24 5.13 -5.58
C GLY A 18 2.51 5.52 -4.29
N LEU A 19 3.21 5.57 -3.15
CA LEU A 19 2.65 5.97 -1.84
C LEU A 19 3.02 7.40 -1.50
N ASP A 20 2.02 8.19 -1.14
CA ASP A 20 2.22 9.52 -0.56
C ASP A 20 2.49 9.38 0.94
N LEU A 21 3.71 9.70 1.36
CA LEU A 21 4.15 9.61 2.75
C LEU A 21 4.01 10.96 3.46
N VAL A 22 3.47 10.90 4.67
CA VAL A 22 3.20 12.04 5.55
C VAL A 22 4.00 11.86 6.82
N GLN A 23 5.07 12.64 6.98
CA GLN A 23 5.89 12.51 8.18
C GLN A 23 5.21 13.17 9.37
N LEU A 24 5.11 12.40 10.46
CA LEU A 24 4.94 12.94 11.80
C LEU A 24 6.37 13.23 12.34
N SER A 25 6.57 14.36 13.00
CA SER A 25 7.86 15.02 13.27
C SER A 25 9.07 14.13 13.69
N GLY A 26 10.29 14.68 13.54
CA GLY A 26 11.60 14.01 13.41
C GLY A 26 12.18 13.13 14.55
N LYS A 27 11.36 12.38 15.31
CA LYS A 27 11.81 11.27 16.17
C LYS A 27 10.90 10.03 16.13
N GLU A 28 9.83 10.05 15.35
CA GLU A 28 8.80 9.01 15.42
C GLU A 28 9.22 7.71 14.75
N GLU A 29 8.80 6.58 15.32
CA GLU A 29 9.11 5.23 14.82
C GLU A 29 8.32 4.85 13.57
N PHE A 30 7.31 5.65 13.21
CA PHE A 30 6.47 5.48 12.04
C PHE A 30 6.12 6.82 11.42
N VAL A 31 5.69 6.77 10.16
CA VAL A 31 5.05 7.87 9.44
C VAL A 31 3.65 7.45 9.07
N MET A 32 2.75 8.39 8.80
CA MET A 32 1.43 8.06 8.26
C MET A 32 1.51 8.11 6.74
N ASN A 33 0.82 7.21 6.03
CA ASN A 33 0.57 7.46 4.62
C ASN A 33 -0.66 8.35 4.43
N ALA A 34 -0.86 8.87 3.23
CA ALA A 34 -1.99 9.73 2.89
C ALA A 34 -3.38 9.06 3.06
N ARG A 35 -3.42 7.73 3.21
CA ARG A 35 -4.64 6.97 3.48
C ARG A 35 -4.90 6.79 4.97
N GLY A 36 -4.02 7.24 5.86
CA GLY A 36 -4.18 7.08 7.31
C GLY A 36 -3.64 5.75 7.86
N GLY A 37 -2.84 5.02 7.08
CA GLY A 37 -2.11 3.84 7.54
C GLY A 37 -0.79 4.21 8.21
N LYS A 38 -0.49 3.57 9.35
CA LYS A 38 0.83 3.70 10.01
C LYS A 38 1.87 2.90 9.23
N VAL A 39 2.94 3.54 8.81
CA VAL A 39 4.10 2.93 8.14
C VAL A 39 5.30 3.04 9.08
N TYR A 40 5.61 1.96 9.81
CA TYR A 40 6.82 1.87 10.63
C TYR A 40 8.10 1.99 9.79
N LYS A 41 9.09 2.70 10.32
CA LYS A 41 10.45 2.77 9.75
C LYS A 41 11.14 1.42 9.71
N ASP A 42 10.84 0.57 10.70
CA ASP A 42 11.22 -0.83 10.69
C ASP A 42 10.10 -1.64 10.03
N ILE A 43 10.40 -2.14 8.82
CA ILE A 43 9.45 -2.91 8.01
C ILE A 43 9.03 -4.24 8.67
N THR A 44 9.86 -4.77 9.57
CA THR A 44 9.61 -6.05 10.23
C THR A 44 8.46 -5.97 11.25
N LYS A 45 8.09 -4.75 11.68
CA LYS A 45 6.93 -4.48 12.53
C LYS A 45 5.59 -4.68 11.81
N HIS A 46 5.59 -4.75 10.48
CA HIS A 46 4.39 -5.07 9.71
C HIS A 46 4.26 -6.58 9.51
N SER A 47 3.07 -7.11 9.72
CA SER A 47 2.74 -8.49 9.33
C SER A 47 2.66 -8.61 7.81
N TYR A 48 2.81 -9.83 7.29
CA TYR A 48 2.47 -10.11 5.89
C TYR A 48 0.96 -10.15 5.72
N LEU A 49 0.48 -9.73 4.54
CA LEU A 49 -0.90 -9.92 4.14
C LEU A 49 -1.19 -11.42 4.06
N GLU A 50 -2.35 -11.84 4.57
CA GLU A 50 -2.80 -13.23 4.43
C GLU A 50 -3.22 -13.49 2.97
N ILE A 51 -2.68 -14.55 2.37
CA ILE A 51 -2.96 -14.92 0.98
C ILE A 51 -3.33 -16.40 0.92
N PRO A 52 -4.63 -16.73 1.08
CA PRO A 52 -5.09 -18.11 1.05
C PRO A 52 -5.15 -18.65 -0.38
N LYS A 53 -5.09 -19.98 -0.53
CA LYS A 53 -5.18 -20.64 -1.85
C LYS A 53 -6.50 -20.30 -2.56
N ALA A 54 -7.61 -20.23 -1.81
CA ALA A 54 -8.94 -19.93 -2.36
C ALA A 54 -9.10 -18.51 -2.91
N GLY A 55 -8.10 -17.63 -2.75
CA GLY A 55 -8.24 -16.21 -3.01
C GLY A 55 -8.87 -15.49 -1.82
N LYS A 56 -8.52 -14.22 -1.65
CA LYS A 56 -9.15 -13.31 -0.70
C LYS A 56 -9.16 -11.90 -1.24
N VAL A 57 -10.32 -11.28 -1.19
CA VAL A 57 -10.53 -9.90 -1.63
C VAL A 57 -10.26 -8.94 -0.48
N TYR A 58 -9.49 -7.91 -0.77
CA TYR A 58 -9.16 -6.82 0.15
C TYR A 58 -9.59 -5.47 -0.44
N ASP A 59 -10.12 -4.60 0.42
CA ASP A 59 -10.34 -3.20 0.09
C ASP A 59 -9.01 -2.44 0.20
N ALA A 60 -8.28 -2.37 -0.92
CA ALA A 60 -6.97 -1.75 -0.99
C ALA A 60 -7.09 -0.23 -1.17
N LEU A 61 -6.44 0.53 -0.30
CA LEU A 61 -6.45 1.99 -0.32
C LEU A 61 -5.25 2.58 -1.06
N SER A 62 -4.12 1.86 -1.03
CA SER A 62 -2.90 2.21 -1.75
C SER A 62 -1.90 1.05 -1.74
N VAL A 63 -1.02 1.01 -2.74
CA VAL A 63 0.05 0.03 -2.90
C VAL A 63 1.36 0.77 -3.18
N GLY A 64 2.48 0.22 -2.71
CA GLY A 64 3.79 0.71 -3.09
C GLY A 64 4.94 -0.04 -2.44
N LYS A 65 6.04 0.67 -2.20
CA LYS A 65 7.25 0.09 -1.62
C LYS A 65 7.74 0.85 -0.39
N HIS A 66 8.30 0.09 0.55
CA HIS A 66 9.09 0.61 1.66
C HIS A 66 10.52 0.07 1.55
N GLY A 67 11.44 0.90 1.05
CA GLY A 67 12.72 0.42 0.56
C GLY A 67 12.52 -0.47 -0.68
N ALA A 68 13.01 -1.71 -0.63
CA ALA A 68 12.78 -2.72 -1.66
C ALA A 68 11.48 -3.53 -1.44
N GLU A 69 10.92 -3.50 -0.23
CA GLU A 69 9.82 -4.39 0.16
C GLU A 69 8.46 -3.87 -0.36
N PRO A 70 7.67 -4.71 -1.06
CA PRO A 70 6.33 -4.34 -1.47
C PRO A 70 5.39 -4.29 -0.26
N ILE A 71 4.59 -3.23 -0.18
CA ILE A 71 3.60 -3.04 0.87
C ILE A 71 2.25 -2.63 0.30
N ILE A 72 1.20 -2.93 1.06
CA ILE A 72 -0.18 -2.56 0.75
C ILE A 72 -0.84 -1.93 1.97
N THR A 73 -1.69 -0.95 1.73
CA THR A 73 -2.59 -0.39 2.74
C THR A 73 -4.00 -0.84 2.43
N VAL A 74 -4.65 -1.48 3.39
CA VAL A 74 -6.00 -2.00 3.25
C VAL A 74 -6.90 -1.42 4.33
N SER A 75 -8.20 -1.32 4.03
CA SER A 75 -9.22 -1.19 5.05
C SER A 75 -9.66 -2.58 5.49
N LEU A 76 -9.52 -2.89 6.78
CA LEU A 76 -9.97 -4.14 7.37
C LEU A 76 -10.77 -3.81 8.63
N ASN A 77 -12.03 -4.24 8.69
CA ASN A 77 -12.91 -3.99 9.84
C ASN A 77 -13.00 -2.51 10.26
N ASN A 78 -13.07 -1.59 9.29
CA ASN A 78 -13.04 -0.13 9.48
C ASN A 78 -11.72 0.44 10.06
N GLU A 79 -10.67 -0.37 10.13
CA GLU A 79 -9.32 0.07 10.49
C GLU A 79 -8.43 0.10 9.25
N ILE A 80 -7.47 1.03 9.23
CA ILE A 80 -6.53 1.20 8.12
C ILE A 80 -5.21 0.59 8.53
N GLN A 81 -4.82 -0.49 7.86
CA GLN A 81 -3.65 -1.27 8.20
C GLN A 81 -2.68 -1.37 7.02
N VAL A 82 -1.39 -1.43 7.33
CA VAL A 82 -0.32 -1.60 6.37
C VAL A 82 0.24 -3.01 6.54
N PHE A 83 0.38 -3.73 5.43
CA PHE A 83 0.93 -5.08 5.40
C PHE A 83 2.10 -5.15 4.42
N ARG A 84 3.04 -6.06 4.72
CA ARG A 84 4.00 -6.54 3.73
C ARG A 84 3.30 -7.44 2.73
N LEU A 85 3.69 -7.35 1.47
CA LEU A 85 3.38 -8.36 0.46
C LEU A 85 4.59 -9.28 0.29
N PRO A 86 4.39 -10.56 -0.06
CA PRO A 86 5.47 -11.43 -0.51
C PRO A 86 6.20 -10.85 -1.72
N SER A 87 7.49 -11.17 -1.88
CA SER A 87 8.32 -10.69 -2.99
C SER A 87 7.79 -11.09 -4.38
N ALA A 88 6.99 -12.15 -4.47
CA ALA A 88 6.30 -12.55 -5.70
C ALA A 88 5.41 -11.43 -6.29
N PHE A 89 4.93 -10.50 -5.45
CA PHE A 89 4.10 -9.37 -5.88
C PHE A 89 4.92 -8.15 -6.33
N GLU A 90 6.25 -8.19 -6.27
CA GLU A 90 7.08 -7.02 -6.60
C GLU A 90 6.81 -6.50 -8.02
N GLY A 91 6.73 -7.40 -9.01
CA GLY A 91 6.44 -7.04 -10.40
C GLY A 91 5.09 -6.33 -10.55
N TRP A 92 4.05 -6.85 -9.88
CA TRP A 92 2.72 -6.24 -9.86
C TRP A 92 2.73 -4.86 -9.19
N VAL A 93 3.38 -4.73 -8.02
CA VAL A 93 3.53 -3.46 -7.32
C VAL A 93 4.27 -2.43 -8.17
N ASN A 94 5.33 -2.84 -8.86
CA ASN A 94 6.07 -1.97 -9.79
C ASN A 94 5.19 -1.48 -10.94
N GLN A 95 4.36 -2.35 -11.52
CA GLN A 95 3.45 -1.98 -12.60
C GLN A 95 2.41 -0.96 -12.14
N ILE A 96 1.74 -1.21 -11.01
CA ILE A 96 0.80 -0.27 -10.41
C ILE A 96 1.47 1.07 -10.09
N THR A 97 2.68 1.02 -9.55
CA THR A 97 3.46 2.22 -9.24
C THR A 97 3.73 3.05 -10.49
N ALA A 98 4.16 2.41 -11.58
CA ALA A 98 4.41 3.07 -12.86
C ALA A 98 3.13 3.73 -13.42
N LEU A 99 1.99 3.03 -13.34
CA LEU A 99 0.68 3.59 -13.72
C LEU A 99 0.30 4.80 -12.85
N SER A 100 0.53 4.73 -11.54
CA SER A 100 0.30 5.84 -10.61
C SER A 100 1.18 7.06 -10.90
N LEU A 101 2.40 6.84 -11.38
CA LEU A 101 3.32 7.91 -11.78
C LEU A 101 2.96 8.53 -13.13
N SER A 102 2.33 7.78 -14.05
CA SER A 102 1.81 8.32 -15.31
C SER A 102 0.45 9.03 -15.16
N GLY A 103 -0.08 9.10 -13.93
CA GLY A 103 -1.34 9.78 -13.62
C GLY A 103 -2.57 8.87 -13.56
N THR A 104 -2.42 7.58 -13.87
CA THR A 104 -3.50 6.60 -13.77
C THR A 104 -3.77 6.25 -12.30
N LYS A 105 -5.01 6.43 -11.86
CA LYS A 105 -5.42 6.13 -10.48
C LYS A 105 -6.07 4.75 -10.40
N MET A 106 -5.33 3.76 -9.91
CA MET A 106 -5.84 2.40 -9.68
C MET A 106 -6.44 2.20 -8.28
N PHE A 107 -6.11 3.09 -7.32
CA PHE A 107 -6.49 2.95 -5.92
C PHE A 107 -7.16 4.22 -5.36
N PRO A 108 -8.16 4.09 -4.46
CA PRO A 108 -8.61 2.84 -3.81
C PRO A 108 -9.39 1.90 -4.75
N GLY A 109 -9.37 0.60 -4.46
CA GLY A 109 -10.00 -0.45 -5.27
C GLY A 109 -9.99 -1.82 -4.58
N ARG A 110 -10.81 -2.75 -5.08
CA ARG A 110 -10.83 -4.13 -4.58
C ARG A 110 -9.77 -4.95 -5.28
N VAL A 111 -9.00 -5.72 -4.52
CA VAL A 111 -7.94 -6.58 -5.07
C VAL A 111 -8.10 -7.97 -4.50
N GLU A 112 -8.16 -8.96 -5.37
CA GLU A 112 -8.07 -10.36 -4.98
C GLU A 112 -6.61 -10.81 -4.96
N PHE A 113 -6.18 -11.38 -3.83
CA PHE A 113 -4.89 -12.05 -3.71
C PHE A 113 -5.12 -13.54 -3.51
N GLY A 114 -4.44 -14.38 -4.29
CA GLY A 114 -4.60 -15.83 -4.19
C GLY A 114 -3.40 -16.62 -4.71
N LYS A 115 -3.55 -17.95 -4.72
CA LYS A 115 -2.57 -18.88 -5.27
C LYS A 115 -3.23 -19.79 -6.30
N ARG A 116 -2.57 -19.98 -7.43
CA ARG A 116 -2.97 -20.93 -8.47
C ARG A 116 -2.57 -22.36 -8.08
N ASP A 117 -3.07 -23.34 -8.82
CA ASP A 117 -2.76 -24.75 -8.57
C ASP A 117 -1.30 -25.11 -8.80
N ASP A 118 -0.59 -24.37 -9.65
CA ASP A 118 0.86 -24.50 -9.87
C ASP A 118 1.70 -23.87 -8.74
N GLY A 119 1.06 -23.32 -7.71
CA GLY A 119 1.71 -22.63 -6.59
C GLY A 119 2.06 -21.18 -6.85
N SER A 120 1.86 -20.66 -8.07
CA SER A 120 2.08 -19.25 -8.38
C SER A 120 1.07 -18.36 -7.67
N GLU A 121 1.55 -17.23 -7.16
CA GLU A 121 0.72 -16.21 -6.52
C GLU A 121 0.17 -15.23 -7.56
N TYR A 122 -1.01 -14.67 -7.30
CA TYR A 122 -1.63 -13.68 -8.19
C TYR A 122 -2.31 -12.56 -7.42
N ALA A 123 -2.37 -11.40 -8.07
CA ALA A 123 -3.15 -10.25 -7.65
C ALA A 123 -3.98 -9.76 -8.84
N GLU A 124 -5.29 -9.64 -8.65
CA GLU A 124 -6.25 -9.17 -9.67
C GLU A 124 -7.02 -7.97 -9.12
N ILE A 125 -7.13 -6.89 -9.90
CA ILE A 125 -7.94 -5.72 -9.54
C ILE A 125 -9.36 -5.95 -10.07
N LEU A 126 -10.37 -5.82 -9.21
CA LEU A 126 -11.79 -6.13 -9.48
C LEU A 126 -12.64 -4.89 -9.78
#